data_AF-A0A6A4GYP4-F1
#
_entry.id   AF-A0A6A4GYP4-F1
#
_cell.length_a   1.000
_cell.length_b   1.000
_cell.length_c   1.000
_cell.angle_alpha   90.00
_cell.angle_beta   90.00
_cell.angle_gamma   90.00
#
_symmetry.space_group_name_H-M   'P 1'
#
loop_
_entity.id
_entity.type
_entity.pdbx_description
1 polymer ?
#
loop_
_entity_poly.entity_id
_entity_poly.type
_entity_poly.pdbx_seq_one_letter_code
_entity_poly.pdbx_strand_id
1 'polypeptide(L)'
;CRTGHAHLGEYYSKFVPLKNIDCPCGEEFQTREHILRACPWYECHRHILRKVSEDVSLSNILGMEKGISALIEFLKISGAFTRDGMKRKPPEEPEYK
;
A
#
# COMPACT_ATOMS: atom_id res chain seq x y z
N CYS A 1 0.66 0.36 7.26
CA CYS A 1 1.55 0.76 8.37
C CYS A 1 0.86 1.75 9.30
N ARG A 2 0.69 1.42 10.58
CA ARG A 2 0.09 2.34 11.59
C ARG A 2 1.05 3.46 12.01
N THR A 3 2.35 3.26 11.82
CA THR A 3 3.42 4.18 12.23
C THR A 3 3.67 5.33 11.26
N GLY A 4 2.93 5.43 10.15
CA GLY A 4 3.17 6.44 9.12
C GLY A 4 4.40 6.19 8.23
N HIS A 5 5.23 5.19 8.55
CA HIS A 5 6.37 4.81 7.71
C HIS A 5 5.91 3.88 6.57
N ALA A 6 5.97 4.38 5.33
CA ALA A 6 5.67 3.64 4.12
C ALA A 6 6.30 4.32 2.89
N HIS A 7 6.49 3.58 1.80
CA HIS A 7 6.85 4.15 0.51
C HIS A 7 5.64 4.85 -0.12
N LEU A 8 5.34 6.07 0.34
CA LEU A 8 4.19 6.89 -0.05
C LEU A 8 4.54 8.38 -0.11
N GLY A 9 3.77 9.13 -0.89
CA GLY A 9 3.87 10.59 -0.97
C GLY A 9 3.67 11.29 0.38
N GLU A 10 2.74 10.82 1.21
CA GLU A 10 2.55 11.30 2.60
C GLU A 10 3.82 11.21 3.45
N TYR A 11 4.63 10.17 3.25
CA TYR A 11 5.88 9.99 3.96
C TYR A 11 7.01 10.79 3.30
N TYR A 12 7.13 10.73 1.97
CA TYR A 12 8.19 11.43 1.24
C TYR A 12 8.10 12.95 1.37
N SER A 13 6.90 13.53 1.30
CA SER A 13 6.70 14.98 1.51
C SER A 13 7.25 15.49 2.85
N LYS A 14 7.29 14.64 3.88
CA LYS A 14 7.77 15.00 5.22
C LYS A 14 9.23 14.64 5.47
N PHE A 15 9.68 13.50 4.96
CA PHE A 15 10.95 12.89 5.35
C PHE A 15 11.95 12.73 4.21
N VAL A 16 11.51 12.86 2.94
CA VAL A 16 12.37 12.71 1.74
C VAL A 16 11.96 13.73 0.66
N PRO A 17 12.20 15.04 0.86
CA PRO A 17 11.59 16.11 0.05
C PRO A 17 11.92 16.08 -1.45
N LEU A 18 13.03 15.45 -1.84
CA LEU A 18 13.46 15.33 -3.24
C LEU A 18 12.77 14.19 -4.00
N LYS A 19 11.97 13.36 -3.31
CA LYS A 19 11.32 12.20 -3.91
C LYS A 19 9.94 12.58 -4.43
N ASN A 20 9.61 12.06 -5.62
CA ASN A 20 8.30 12.25 -6.23
C ASN A 20 7.19 11.71 -5.29
N ILE A 21 6.15 12.51 -5.09
CA ILE A 21 5.00 12.24 -4.23
C ILE A 21 3.75 11.82 -5.01
N ASP A 22 3.75 12.00 -6.33
CA ASP A 22 2.68 11.67 -7.27
C ASP A 22 2.55 10.17 -7.42
N CYS A 23 1.32 9.69 -7.61
CA CYS A 23 1.04 8.30 -7.87
C CYS A 23 1.28 7.96 -9.33
N PRO A 24 1.86 6.79 -9.64
CA PRO A 24 1.95 6.33 -11.03
C PRO A 24 0.60 6.16 -11.74
N CYS A 25 -0.51 6.17 -11.01
CA CYS A 25 -1.86 6.19 -11.60
C CYS A 25 -2.28 7.58 -12.13
N GLY A 26 -1.49 8.64 -11.89
CA GLY A 26 -1.76 10.02 -12.29
C GLY A 26 -2.27 10.94 -11.18
N GLU A 27 -2.52 10.43 -9.97
CA GLU A 27 -2.89 11.26 -8.82
C GLU A 27 -1.68 12.09 -8.33
N GLU A 28 -1.85 13.38 -8.09
CA GLU A 28 -0.75 14.28 -7.68
C GLU A 28 -0.23 13.98 -6.26
N PHE A 29 -0.99 13.28 -5.43
CA PHE A 29 -0.56 12.98 -4.06
C PHE A 29 -0.91 11.56 -3.61
N GLN A 30 0.11 10.74 -3.42
CA GLN A 30 -0.03 9.39 -2.88
C GLN A 30 -0.36 9.40 -1.39
N THR A 31 -1.64 9.29 -1.08
CA THR A 31 -2.13 9.02 0.28
C THR A 31 -2.43 7.55 0.50
N ARG A 32 -2.39 7.12 1.77
CA ARG A 32 -2.85 5.79 2.16
C ARG A 32 -4.31 5.55 1.77
N GLU A 33 -5.16 6.56 1.94
CA GLU A 33 -6.57 6.45 1.55
C GLU A 33 -6.71 6.24 0.05
N HIS A 34 -6.03 7.05 -0.76
CA HIS A 34 -6.01 6.86 -2.21
C HIS A 34 -5.57 5.44 -2.56
N ILE A 35 -4.43 4.97 -2.06
CA ILE A 35 -3.86 3.66 -2.42
C ILE A 35 -4.78 2.49 -2.05
N LEU A 36 -5.41 2.53 -0.88
CA LEU A 36 -6.28 1.44 -0.42
C LEU A 36 -7.67 1.49 -1.04
N ARG A 37 -8.24 2.69 -1.22
CA ARG A 37 -9.67 2.87 -1.52
C ARG A 37 -9.96 3.23 -2.98
N ALA A 38 -9.06 3.94 -3.67
CA ALA A 38 -9.36 4.58 -4.95
C ALA A 38 -8.37 4.27 -6.08
N CYS A 39 -7.08 4.06 -5.78
CA CYS A 39 -6.01 3.93 -6.76
C CYS A 39 -6.28 2.86 -7.83
N PRO A 40 -6.49 3.24 -9.11
CA PRO A 40 -6.82 2.31 -10.18
C PRO A 40 -5.79 1.19 -10.35
N TRP A 41 -4.52 1.49 -10.05
CA TRP A 41 -3.42 0.53 -10.18
C TRP A 41 -3.58 -0.71 -9.31
N TYR A 42 -4.32 -0.59 -8.20
CA TYR A 42 -4.57 -1.67 -7.25
C TYR A 42 -6.00 -2.19 -7.27
N GLU A 43 -6.85 -1.74 -8.21
CA GLU A 43 -8.27 -2.15 -8.30
C GLU A 43 -8.43 -3.67 -8.37
N CYS A 44 -7.62 -4.35 -9.19
CA CYS A 44 -7.67 -5.81 -9.36
C CYS A 44 -7.49 -6.58 -8.03
N HIS A 45 -6.81 -6.00 -7.05
CA HIS A 45 -6.55 -6.60 -5.74
C HIS A 45 -7.51 -6.10 -4.65
N ARG A 46 -8.27 -5.02 -4.90
CA ARG A 46 -9.12 -4.36 -3.90
C ARG A 46 -10.26 -5.24 -3.41
N HIS A 47 -10.66 -6.26 -4.18
CA HIS A 47 -11.64 -7.25 -3.77
C HIS A 47 -11.29 -7.93 -2.43
N ILE A 48 -10.00 -8.05 -2.09
CA ILE A 48 -9.53 -8.59 -0.80
C ILE A 48 -10.00 -7.70 0.36
N LEU A 49 -9.90 -6.39 0.22
CA LEU A 49 -10.34 -5.42 1.23
C LEU A 49 -11.87 -5.31 1.26
N ARG A 50 -12.52 -5.36 0.08
CA ARG A 50 -13.99 -5.31 -0.04
C ARG A 50 -14.71 -6.46 0.65
N LYS A 51 -14.06 -7.62 0.83
CA LYS A 51 -14.58 -8.73 1.64
C LYS A 51 -14.78 -8.37 3.12
N VAL A 52 -14.05 -7.37 3.62
CA VAL A 52 -14.14 -6.91 5.02
C VAL A 52 -14.96 -5.62 5.14
N SER A 53 -14.79 -4.69 4.20
CA SER A 53 -15.54 -3.42 4.15
C SER A 53 -15.78 -3.08 2.69
N GLU A 54 -17.04 -3.12 2.25
CA GLU A 54 -17.42 -2.89 0.84
C GLU A 54 -16.92 -1.54 0.30
N ASP A 55 -16.99 -0.51 1.14
CA ASP A 55 -16.54 0.86 0.90
C ASP A 55 -15.03 1.09 1.16
N VAL A 56 -14.33 0.06 1.64
CA VAL A 56 -12.92 0.08 2.06
C VAL A 56 -12.65 1.18 3.10
N SER A 57 -13.53 1.29 4.10
CA SER A 57 -13.34 2.19 5.25
C SER A 57 -12.01 1.89 5.96
N LEU A 58 -11.13 2.90 6.06
CA LEU A 58 -9.84 2.75 6.74
C LEU A 58 -10.02 2.40 8.22
N SER A 59 -11.06 2.89 8.87
CA SER A 59 -11.38 2.55 10.27
C SER A 59 -11.66 1.05 10.42
N ASN A 60 -12.40 0.47 9.48
CA ASN A 60 -12.71 -0.96 9.48
C ASN A 60 -11.47 -1.81 9.15
N ILE A 61 -10.73 -1.43 8.11
CA ILE A 61 -9.54 -2.15 7.67
C ILE A 61 -8.41 -2.10 8.72
N LEU A 62 -8.21 -0.96 9.38
CA LEU A 62 -7.12 -0.78 10.34
C LEU A 62 -7.52 -1.08 11.79
N GLY A 63 -8.81 -1.07 12.10
CA GLY A 63 -9.35 -1.25 13.45
C GLY A 63 -9.79 -2.68 13.77
N MET A 64 -10.04 -3.53 12.77
CA MET A 64 -10.46 -4.93 12.99
C MET A 64 -9.34 -5.92 12.68
N GLU A 65 -9.25 -7.01 13.43
CA GLU A 65 -8.29 -8.10 13.15
C GLU A 65 -8.45 -8.68 11.75
N LYS A 66 -9.70 -8.93 11.33
CA LYS A 66 -10.01 -9.38 9.95
C LYS A 66 -9.56 -8.37 8.91
N GLY A 67 -9.71 -7.07 9.20
CA GLY A 67 -9.25 -5.99 8.35
C GLY A 67 -7.73 -5.96 8.21
N ILE A 68 -7.01 -6.14 9.33
CA ILE A 68 -5.56 -6.21 9.34
C ILE A 68 -5.07 -7.41 8.53
N SER A 69 -5.69 -8.58 8.70
CA SER A 69 -5.37 -9.78 7.92
C SER A 69 -5.59 -9.59 6.42
N ALA A 70 -6.75 -9.02 6.03
CA ALA A 70 -7.04 -8.69 4.65
C ALA A 70 -6.06 -7.64 4.08
N LEU A 71 -5.66 -6.65 4.89
CA LEU A 71 -4.64 -5.69 4.51
C LEU A 71 -3.29 -6.35 4.26
N ILE A 72 -2.86 -7.27 5.13
CA ILE A 72 -1.60 -8.00 4.94
C ILE A 72 -1.63 -8.78 3.62
N GLU A 73 -2.73 -9.48 3.32
CA GLU A 73 -2.90 -10.21 2.07
C GLU A 73 -2.89 -9.28 0.86
N PHE A 74 -3.66 -8.18 0.92
CA PHE A 74 -3.66 -7.15 -0.10
C PHE A 74 -2.25 -6.62 -0.37
N LEU A 75 -1.46 -6.29 0.65
CA LEU A 75 -0.09 -5.77 0.48
C LEU A 75 0.86 -6.80 -0.12
N LYS A 76 0.74 -8.06 0.27
CA LYS A 76 1.56 -9.16 -0.29
C LYS A 76 1.32 -9.33 -1.78
N ILE A 77 0.06 -9.28 -2.22
CA ILE A 77 -0.32 -9.55 -3.61
C ILE A 77 -0.25 -8.28 -4.47
N SER A 78 -0.66 -7.12 -3.96
CA SER A 78 -0.63 -5.88 -4.76
C SER A 78 0.78 -5.32 -4.93
N GLY A 79 1.66 -5.53 -3.95
CA GLY A 79 2.93 -4.80 -3.90
C GLY A 79 2.79 -3.33 -3.46
N ALA A 80 1.59 -2.92 -3.02
CA ALA A 80 1.41 -1.58 -2.48
C ALA A 80 2.37 -1.30 -1.31
N PHE A 81 2.84 -0.05 -1.22
CA PHE A 81 3.83 0.42 -0.25
C PHE A 81 5.22 -0.22 -0.36
N THR A 82 5.55 -0.91 -1.46
CA THR A 82 6.96 -1.21 -1.81
C THR A 82 7.58 -0.04 -2.56
N ARG A 83 8.91 -0.02 -2.66
CA ARG A 83 9.62 1.07 -3.36
C ARG A 83 9.15 1.26 -4.80
N ASP A 84 8.89 0.15 -5.48
CA ASP A 84 8.62 0.11 -6.92
C ASP A 84 7.12 -0.16 -7.22
N GLY A 85 6.28 -0.26 -6.18
CA GLY A 85 4.85 -0.59 -6.31
C GLY A 85 4.55 -2.02 -6.77
N MET A 86 5.58 -2.87 -6.87
CA MET A 86 5.50 -4.25 -7.33
C MET A 86 5.55 -5.26 -6.19
N LYS A 87 5.09 -6.49 -6.47
CA LYS A 87 5.20 -7.62 -5.52
C LYS A 87 6.65 -7.80 -5.09
N ARG A 88 6.85 -8.06 -3.79
CA ARG A 88 8.19 -8.38 -3.27
C ARG A 88 8.68 -9.67 -3.91
N LYS A 89 9.91 -9.66 -4.42
CA LYS A 89 10.61 -10.89 -4.78
C LYS A 89 10.79 -11.76 -3.52
N PRO A 90 10.79 -13.10 -3.66
CA PRO A 90 11.23 -13.97 -2.58
C PRO A 90 12.66 -13.56 -2.18
N PRO A 91 13.04 -13.68 -0.89
CA PRO A 91 14.43 -13.54 -0.50
C PRO A 91 15.27 -14.54 -1.29
N GLU A 92 16.24 -14.04 -2.05
CA GLU A 92 17.31 -14.88 -2.60
C GLU A 92 18.36 -15.04 -1.51
N GLU A 93 18.81 -16.27 -1.27
CA GLU A 93 19.92 -16.49 -0.34
C GLU A 93 21.17 -15.76 -0.88
N PRO A 94 21.88 -14.97 -0.04
CA PRO A 94 23.07 -14.28 -0.49
C PRO A 94 24.13 -15.31 -0.90
N GLU A 95 24.62 -15.20 -2.14
CA GLU A 95 25.83 -15.91 -2.55
C GLU A 95 27.03 -15.26 -1.86
N TYR A 96 27.58 -15.95 -0.85
CA TYR A 96 28.88 -15.60 -0.29
C TYR A 96 29.96 -16.08 -1.26
N LYS A 97 30.66 -15.15 -1.91
CA LYS A 97 31.86 -15.42 -2.73
C LYS A 97 33.13 -15.24 -1.93
#